data_AF-A0A645IAC1-F1
#
_entry.id   AF-A0A645IAC1-F1
#
_cell.length_a   1.000
_cell.length_b   1.000
_cell.length_c   1.000
_cell.angle_alpha   90.00
_cell.angle_beta   90.00
_cell.angle_gamma   90.00
#
_symmetry.space_group_name_H-M   'P 1'
#
loop_
_entity.id
_entity.type
_entity.pdbx_description
1 polymer ?
#
loop_
_entity_poly.entity_id
_entity_poly.type
_entity_poly.pdbx_seq_one_letter_code
_entity_poly.pdbx_strand_id
1 'polypeptide(L)'
;MKNPVVKFDFCSIIHYVSGGNNTVPVRLVFALFKTCDEGQEVPCGTWDFTVALDTTDEEITTSFNFCHCECNGCPGCCKYSVRLVEAVNVNEDDVADVCNVTLSAIAKSGC
;
A
#
# COMPACT_ATOMS: atom_id res chain seq x y z
N MET A 1 9.94 20.40 22.36
CA MET A 1 10.42 19.14 21.78
C MET A 1 10.26 19.24 20.27
N LYS A 2 11.30 18.92 19.48
CA LYS A 2 11.19 18.90 18.01
C LYS A 2 10.55 17.58 17.60
N ASN A 3 9.42 17.62 16.92
CA ASN A 3 8.76 16.44 16.39
C ASN A 3 9.56 15.92 15.19
N PRO A 4 10.01 14.65 15.18
CA PRO A 4 10.62 14.09 14.00
C PRO A 4 9.57 13.99 12.89
N VAL A 5 9.97 14.38 11.68
CA VAL A 5 9.21 14.10 10.48
C VAL A 5 9.62 12.71 10.01
N VAL A 6 8.67 11.79 9.88
CA VAL A 6 8.93 10.45 9.39
C VAL A 6 8.42 10.34 7.96
N LYS A 7 9.31 9.98 7.05
CA LYS A 7 8.99 9.63 5.67
C LYS A 7 8.91 8.11 5.56
N PHE A 8 7.81 7.59 5.06
CA PHE A 8 7.64 6.18 4.72
C PHE A 8 7.72 6.03 3.21
N ASP A 9 8.53 5.09 2.75
CA ASP A 9 8.62 4.68 1.36
C ASP A 9 8.22 3.19 1.29
N PHE A 10 7.08 2.92 0.66
CA PHE A 10 6.59 1.56 0.41
C PHE A 10 6.81 1.19 -1.04
N CYS A 11 7.21 -0.07 -1.29
CA CYS A 11 7.27 -0.63 -2.63
C CYS A 11 6.83 -2.09 -2.61
N SER A 12 5.96 -2.48 -3.55
CA SER A 12 5.56 -3.87 -3.76
C SER A 12 5.43 -4.19 -5.23
N ILE A 13 5.58 -5.46 -5.58
CA ILE A 13 5.26 -5.99 -6.89
C ILE A 13 3.90 -6.67 -6.80
N ILE A 14 3.00 -6.39 -7.74
CA ILE A 14 1.75 -7.12 -7.88
C ILE A 14 1.85 -7.95 -9.15
N HIS A 15 1.60 -9.24 -8.98
CA HIS A 15 1.37 -10.17 -10.06
C HIS A 15 -0.14 -10.28 -10.23
N TYR A 16 -0.59 -10.11 -11.46
CA TYR A 16 -2.00 -10.16 -11.78
C TYR A 16 -2.22 -11.10 -12.96
N VAL A 17 -3.24 -11.94 -12.89
CA VAL A 17 -3.69 -12.85 -13.95
C VAL A 17 -5.18 -12.63 -14.22
N SER A 18 -5.53 -12.29 -15.47
CA SER A 18 -6.92 -12.11 -15.92
C SER A 18 -7.48 -13.40 -16.51
N GLY A 19 -8.66 -13.85 -16.05
CA GLY A 19 -9.35 -15.03 -16.61
C GLY A 19 -10.45 -14.70 -17.63
N GLY A 20 -10.71 -13.42 -17.89
CA GLY A 20 -11.89 -12.94 -18.63
C GLY A 20 -11.62 -12.48 -20.06
N ASN A 21 -12.67 -12.52 -20.91
CA ASN A 21 -12.63 -12.03 -22.30
C ASN A 21 -12.84 -10.51 -22.44
N ASN A 22 -12.99 -9.78 -21.34
CA ASN A 22 -13.24 -8.35 -21.33
C ASN A 22 -12.13 -7.62 -20.59
N THR A 23 -11.73 -6.46 -21.11
CA THR A 23 -10.85 -5.53 -20.42
C THR A 23 -11.58 -4.96 -19.20
N VAL A 24 -11.16 -5.35 -18.00
CA VAL A 24 -11.73 -4.78 -16.78
C VAL A 24 -10.61 -4.32 -15.83
N PRO A 25 -10.66 -3.06 -15.34
CA PRO A 25 -9.66 -2.58 -14.41
C PRO A 25 -9.81 -3.23 -13.04
N VAL A 26 -8.70 -3.67 -12.47
CA VAL A 26 -8.61 -4.09 -11.08
C VAL A 26 -8.10 -2.97 -10.22
N ARG A 27 -8.79 -2.76 -9.11
CA ARG A 27 -8.51 -1.70 -8.15
C ARG A 27 -7.98 -2.27 -6.85
N LEU A 28 -6.81 -1.81 -6.44
CA LEU A 28 -6.15 -2.17 -5.20
C LEU A 28 -6.01 -0.95 -4.31
N VAL A 29 -6.40 -1.07 -3.05
CA VAL A 29 -6.26 0.02 -2.07
C VAL A 29 -5.35 -0.44 -0.94
N PHE A 30 -4.20 0.23 -0.82
CA PHE A 30 -3.30 0.05 0.32
C PHE A 30 -3.58 1.09 1.38
N ALA A 31 -3.51 0.70 2.65
CA ALA A 31 -3.63 1.59 3.79
C ALA A 31 -2.41 1.48 4.70
N LEU A 32 -1.92 2.64 5.17
CA LEU A 32 -0.90 2.73 6.21
C LEU A 32 -1.60 2.90 7.56
N PHE A 33 -1.24 2.06 8.52
CA PHE A 33 -1.71 2.11 9.89
C PHE A 33 -0.55 2.33 10.84
N LYS A 34 -0.80 3.10 11.90
CA LYS A 34 0.12 3.34 13.01
C LYS A 34 -0.51 2.90 14.32
N THR A 35 0.27 2.20 15.14
CA THR A 35 -0.08 1.91 16.53
C THR A 35 1.09 2.32 17.41
N CYS A 36 0.85 3.20 18.38
CA CYS A 36 1.86 3.64 19.34
C CYS A 36 1.60 3.01 20.69
N ASP A 37 2.63 2.40 21.28
CA ASP A 37 2.55 1.69 22.57
C ASP A 37 1.35 0.71 22.61
N GLU A 38 0.49 0.79 23.64
CA GLU A 38 -0.77 0.01 23.75
C GLU A 38 -2.00 0.78 23.21
N GLY A 39 -1.76 1.84 22.45
CA GLY A 39 -2.81 2.70 21.92
C GLY A 39 -3.65 2.03 20.83
N GLN A 40 -4.73 2.73 20.45
CA GLN A 40 -5.54 2.32 19.31
C GLN A 40 -4.76 2.52 18.00
N GLU A 41 -5.02 1.63 17.06
CA GLU A 41 -4.56 1.77 15.69
C GLU A 41 -5.19 2.99 15.00
N VAL A 42 -4.36 3.79 14.35
CA VAL A 42 -4.73 5.01 13.65
C VAL A 42 -4.44 4.85 12.16
N PRO A 43 -5.42 5.11 11.27
CA PRO A 43 -5.18 5.17 9.83
C PRO A 43 -4.39 6.44 9.48
N CYS A 44 -3.29 6.28 8.74
CA CYS A 44 -2.40 7.36 8.32
C CYS A 44 -2.64 7.81 6.86
N GLY A 45 -3.23 6.95 6.04
CA GLY A 45 -3.54 7.25 4.65
C GLY A 45 -3.92 6.02 3.84
N THR A 46 -4.52 6.25 2.68
CA THR A 46 -4.86 5.23 1.69
C THR A 46 -4.36 5.63 0.31
N TRP A 47 -3.94 4.63 -0.47
CA TRP A 47 -3.44 4.81 -1.83
C TRP A 47 -4.14 3.82 -2.76
N ASP A 48 -4.72 4.38 -3.82
CA ASP A 48 -5.49 3.68 -4.83
C ASP A 48 -4.60 3.41 -6.04
N PHE A 49 -4.59 2.15 -6.49
CA PHE A 49 -3.90 1.73 -7.69
C PHE A 49 -4.86 0.96 -8.58
N THR A 50 -4.94 1.37 -9.83
CA THR A 50 -5.77 0.72 -10.84
C THR A 50 -4.87 0.15 -11.93
N VAL A 51 -5.07 -1.12 -12.26
CA VAL A 51 -4.40 -1.80 -13.38
C VAL A 51 -5.47 -2.23 -14.37
N ALA A 52 -5.33 -1.83 -15.63
CA ALA A 52 -6.19 -2.29 -16.73
C ALA A 52 -5.49 -3.44 -17.45
N LEU A 53 -6.25 -4.46 -17.83
CA LEU A 53 -5.76 -5.63 -18.55
C LEU A 53 -6.52 -5.74 -19.86
N ASP A 54 -5.79 -5.84 -20.96
CA ASP A 54 -6.35 -5.68 -22.29
C ASP A 54 -6.74 -7.02 -22.94
N THR A 55 -6.28 -8.15 -22.39
CA THR A 55 -6.49 -9.49 -22.99
C THR A 55 -6.79 -10.61 -21.98
N THR A 56 -7.40 -11.70 -22.47
CA THR A 56 -7.61 -12.95 -21.71
C THR A 56 -6.26 -13.61 -21.39
N ASP A 57 -6.11 -14.16 -20.18
CA ASP A 57 -4.88 -14.81 -19.70
C ASP A 57 -3.64 -13.90 -19.68
N GLU A 58 -3.85 -12.58 -19.54
CA GLU A 58 -2.75 -11.62 -19.42
C GLU A 58 -2.14 -11.66 -18.02
N GLU A 59 -0.82 -11.90 -17.96
CA GLU A 59 -0.03 -11.77 -16.75
C GLU A 59 0.71 -10.43 -16.73
N ILE A 60 0.42 -9.59 -15.73
CA ILE A 60 1.12 -8.32 -15.54
C ILE A 60 1.87 -8.36 -14.21
N THR A 61 3.14 -7.94 -14.29
CA THR A 61 3.97 -7.63 -13.12
C THR A 61 4.16 -6.12 -13.08
N THR A 62 3.71 -5.47 -12.02
CA THR A 62 3.84 -4.01 -11.87
C THR A 62 4.27 -3.63 -10.46
N SER A 63 4.99 -2.52 -10.36
CA SER A 63 5.55 -2.02 -9.10
C SER A 63 4.79 -0.78 -8.65
N PHE A 64 4.36 -0.78 -7.40
CA PHE A 64 3.62 0.33 -6.81
C PHE A 64 4.44 0.89 -5.68
N ASN A 65 4.44 2.22 -5.56
CA ASN A 65 5.09 2.88 -4.46
C ASN A 65 4.28 4.08 -4.00
N PHE A 66 4.39 4.35 -2.71
CA PHE A 66 3.86 5.58 -2.14
C PHE A 66 4.79 6.14 -1.08
N CYS A 67 4.69 7.45 -0.91
CA CYS A 67 5.39 8.20 0.12
C CYS A 67 4.38 8.82 1.08
N HIS A 68 4.59 8.64 2.38
CA HIS A 68 3.82 9.31 3.43
C HIS A 68 4.75 10.10 4.36
N CYS A 69 4.40 11.37 4.64
CA CYS A 69 5.10 12.20 5.62
C CYS A 69 4.21 12.42 6.84
N GLU A 70 4.69 12.02 8.01
CA GLU A 70 4.02 12.30 9.27
C GLU A 70 4.70 13.50 9.98
N CYS A 71 3.92 14.55 10.23
CA CYS A 71 4.38 15.78 10.90
C CYS A 71 4.10 15.80 12.42
N ASN A 72 3.38 14.80 12.93
CA ASN A 72 3.07 14.66 14.33
C ASN A 72 4.17 13.88 15.03
N GLY A 73 4.61 14.36 16.19
CA GLY A 73 5.63 13.65 16.96
C GLY A 73 5.15 12.25 17.36
N CYS A 74 6.06 11.28 17.35
CA CYS A 74 5.84 10.00 18.02
C CYS A 74 5.83 10.24 19.53
N PRO A 75 4.70 10.06 20.24
CA PRO A 75 4.69 10.15 21.70
C PRO A 75 5.45 9.00 22.38
N GLY A 76 5.79 7.95 21.64
CA GLY A 76 6.46 6.74 22.10
C GLY A 76 6.97 5.88 20.94
N CYS A 77 7.12 4.58 21.16
CA CYS A 77 7.53 3.64 20.11
C CYS A 77 6.31 3.25 19.26
N CYS A 78 6.25 3.73 18.02
CA CYS A 78 5.15 3.41 17.11
C CYS A 78 5.55 2.31 16.13
N LYS A 79 4.62 1.38 15.89
CA LYS A 79 4.68 0.36 14.86
C LYS A 79 3.83 0.80 13.68
N TYR A 80 4.36 0.61 12.48
CA TYR A 80 3.69 0.94 11.23
C TYR A 80 3.47 -0.32 10.43
N SER A 81 2.31 -0.43 9.79
CA SER A 81 1.98 -1.55 8.89
C SER A 81 1.25 -1.04 7.66
N VAL A 82 1.61 -1.57 6.50
CA VAL A 82 0.88 -1.37 5.25
C VAL A 82 0.02 -2.61 5.00
N ARG A 83 -1.25 -2.42 4.63
CA ARG A 83 -2.19 -3.52 4.35
C ARG A 83 -2.93 -3.25 3.05
N LEU A 84 -3.19 -4.31 2.30
CA LEU A 84 -4.21 -4.28 1.25
C LEU A 84 -5.57 -4.33 1.94
N VAL A 85 -6.36 -3.25 1.83
CA VAL A 85 -7.67 -3.12 2.49
C VAL A 85 -8.84 -3.31 1.55
N GLU A 86 -8.61 -3.14 0.26
CA GLU A 86 -9.62 -3.37 -0.78
C GLU A 86 -8.92 -3.93 -2.02
N ALA A 87 -9.49 -5.01 -2.58
CA ALA A 87 -9.13 -5.54 -3.88
C ALA A 87 -10.44 -5.81 -4.61
N VAL A 88 -10.75 -4.98 -5.61
CA VAL A 88 -11.96 -5.12 -6.42
C VAL A 88 -11.56 -5.80 -7.72
N ASN A 89 -11.82 -7.10 -7.76
CA ASN A 89 -11.86 -7.89 -8.98
C ASN A 89 -13.28 -7.84 -9.53
N VAL A 90 -13.43 -7.67 -10.84
CA VAL A 90 -14.76 -7.61 -11.44
C VAL A 90 -15.23 -8.98 -11.90
N ASN A 91 -14.31 -9.95 -12.09
CA ASN A 91 -14.65 -11.34 -12.37
C ASN A 91 -14.10 -12.28 -11.28
N GLU A 92 -14.78 -13.41 -11.04
CA GLU A 92 -14.38 -14.42 -10.03
C GLU A 92 -13.10 -15.17 -10.44
N ASP A 93 -12.76 -15.18 -11.73
CA ASP A 93 -11.58 -15.85 -12.30
C ASP A 93 -10.30 -14.98 -12.25
N ASP A 94 -10.42 -13.73 -11.83
CA ASP A 94 -9.30 -12.78 -11.75
C ASP A 94 -8.48 -13.02 -10.47
N VAL A 95 -7.18 -13.22 -10.61
CA VAL A 95 -6.26 -13.49 -9.49
C VAL A 95 -5.23 -12.38 -9.36
N ALA A 96 -5.13 -11.81 -8.16
CA ALA A 96 -4.10 -10.82 -7.82
C ALA A 96 -3.25 -11.34 -6.65
N ASP A 97 -1.94 -11.32 -6.81
CA ASP A 97 -0.96 -11.72 -5.80
C ASP A 97 0.03 -10.59 -5.50
N VAL A 98 0.37 -10.42 -4.22
CA VAL A 98 1.24 -9.34 -3.74
C VAL A 98 2.58 -9.91 -3.27
N CYS A 99 3.62 -9.63 -4.05
CA CYS A 99 4.96 -10.16 -3.85
C CYS A 99 6.01 -9.06 -3.63
N ASN A 100 7.20 -9.49 -3.17
CA ASN A 100 8.40 -8.65 -3.06
C ASN A 100 8.15 -7.32 -2.32
N VAL A 101 7.38 -7.40 -1.23
CA VAL A 101 6.96 -6.23 -0.44
C VAL A 101 8.13 -5.70 0.37
N THR A 102 8.35 -4.39 0.28
CA THR A 102 9.34 -3.66 1.07
C THR A 102 8.73 -2.40 1.67
N LEU A 103 9.04 -2.15 2.93
CA LEU A 103 8.64 -0.93 3.63
C LEU A 103 9.87 -0.36 4.33
N SER A 104 10.23 0.87 3.96
CA SER A 104 11.33 1.61 4.56
C SER A 104 10.82 2.88 5.21
N ALA A 105 11.45 3.30 6.30
CA ALA A 105 11.10 4.53 7.01
C ALA A 105 12.36 5.33 7.36
N ILE A 106 12.29 6.64 7.15
CA ILE A 106 13.35 7.57 7.51
C ILE A 106 12.75 8.61 8.45
N ALA A 107 13.19 8.58 9.71
CA ALA A 107 12.88 9.61 10.69
C ALA A 107 13.96 10.69 10.65
N LYS A 108 13.57 11.93 10.41
CA LYS A 108 14.45 13.10 10.48
C LYS A 108 13.91 14.06 11.53
N SER A 109 14.75 14.48 12.49
CA SER A 109 14.42 15.62 13.35
C SER A 109 14.31 16.89 12.48
N GLY A 110 13.17 17.59 12.53
CA GLY A 110 12.92 18.77 11.70
C GLY A 110 13.72 20.01 12.12
N CYS A 111 14.36 20.65 11.12
CA CYS A 111 15.14 21.91 11.09
C CYS A 111 15.90 22.32 12.35
#